data_AF-A0A3B9AD47-F1
#
_entry.id   AF-A0A3B9AD47-F1
#
_cell.length_a   1.000
_cell.length_b   1.000
_cell.length_c   1.000
_cell.angle_alpha   90.00
_cell.angle_beta   90.00
_cell.angle_gamma   90.00
#
_symmetry.space_group_name_H-M   'P 1'
#
loop_
_entity.id
_entity.type
_entity.pdbx_description
1 polymer ?
#
loop_
_entity_poly.entity_id
_entity_poly.type
_entity_poly.pdbx_seq_one_letter_code
_entity_poly.pdbx_strand_id
1 'polypeptide(L)'
;MRCTSCGICAKVCPPQCIWIVRTNDPVTGKPIPQPKEFYIDVDICMNCGFCAEFCPFDAIKMDHDYEIASYDRQKEHIFSLERLIKPASYYAQIRPTNYAREEAARAEKEAQKAAAKKVNPA
;
A
#
# COMPACT_ATOMS: atom_id res chain seq x y z
N MET A 1 5.16 0.30 7.70
CA MET A 1 4.09 0.81 6.82
C MET A 1 4.69 1.72 5.75
N ARG A 2 4.30 1.60 4.48
CA ARG A 2 4.82 2.44 3.36
C ARG A 2 3.77 3.38 2.74
N CYS A 3 2.50 3.29 3.14
CA CYS A 3 1.42 4.10 2.56
C CYS A 3 1.54 5.57 2.98
N THR A 4 1.42 6.48 2.01
CA THR A 4 1.50 7.93 2.22
C THR A 4 0.16 8.64 2.11
N SER A 5 -0.95 7.90 2.03
CA SER A 5 -2.31 8.47 1.84
C SER A 5 -2.47 9.33 0.57
N CYS A 6 -1.67 9.07 -0.48
CA CYS A 6 -1.73 9.80 -1.75
C CYS A 6 -3.09 9.65 -2.47
N GLY A 7 -3.76 8.51 -2.33
CA GLY A 7 -5.09 8.25 -2.92
C GLY A 7 -5.09 7.72 -4.34
N ILE A 8 -3.91 7.42 -4.92
CA ILE A 8 -3.81 6.87 -6.29
C ILE A 8 -4.54 5.53 -6.40
N CYS A 9 -4.35 4.63 -5.43
CA CYS A 9 -5.02 3.33 -5.41
C CYS A 9 -6.55 3.45 -5.44
N ALA A 10 -7.13 4.39 -4.69
CA ALA A 10 -8.57 4.64 -4.70
C ALA A 10 -9.03 5.22 -6.04
N LYS A 11 -8.25 6.12 -6.65
CA LYS A 11 -8.57 6.72 -7.94
C LYS A 11 -8.56 5.72 -9.11
N VAL A 12 -7.61 4.78 -9.11
CA VAL A 12 -7.49 3.78 -10.19
C VAL A 12 -8.39 2.56 -9.98
N CYS A 13 -9.01 2.42 -8.81
CA CYS A 13 -9.89 1.30 -8.49
C CYS A 13 -11.17 1.36 -9.36
N PRO A 14 -11.39 0.43 -10.29
CA PRO A 14 -12.55 0.49 -11.19
C PRO A 14 -13.90 0.47 -10.45
N PRO A 15 -14.13 -0.40 -9.44
CA PRO A 15 -15.38 -0.40 -8.70
C PRO A 15 -15.41 0.58 -7.52
N GLN A 16 -14.35 1.38 -7.33
CA GLN A 16 -14.24 2.39 -6.26
C GLN A 16 -14.46 1.84 -4.83
N CYS A 17 -13.86 0.68 -4.52
CA CYS A 17 -14.05 -0.01 -3.23
C CYS A 17 -13.06 0.38 -2.12
N ILE A 18 -12.23 1.42 -2.33
CA ILE A 18 -11.15 1.81 -1.40
C ILE A 18 -11.48 3.18 -0.78
N TRP A 19 -11.49 3.24 0.55
CA TRP A 19 -11.70 4.49 1.29
C TRP A 19 -10.47 4.85 2.11
N ILE A 20 -10.08 6.13 2.10
CA ILE A 20 -8.85 6.61 2.76
C ILE A 20 -9.14 7.90 3.50
N VAL A 21 -8.89 7.91 4.81
CA VAL A 21 -8.89 9.12 5.63
C VAL A 21 -7.44 9.57 5.82
N ARG A 22 -7.13 10.80 5.41
CA ARG A 22 -5.78 11.36 5.53
C ARG A 22 -5.52 11.85 6.95
N THR A 23 -4.28 11.70 7.42
CA THR A 23 -3.83 12.30 8.68
C THR A 23 -3.23 13.66 8.41
N ASN A 24 -3.59 14.65 9.23
CA ASN A 24 -2.93 15.95 9.27
C ASN A 24 -2.28 16.15 10.63
N ASP A 25 -1.16 16.86 10.65
CA ASP A 25 -0.50 17.28 11.88
C ASP A 25 -1.43 18.23 12.67
N PRO A 26 -1.73 17.92 13.94
CA PRO A 26 -2.65 18.73 14.74
C PRO A 26 -2.12 20.13 15.08
N VAL A 27 -0.79 20.33 15.02
CA VAL A 27 -0.13 21.62 15.31
C VAL A 27 0.07 22.41 14.03
N THR A 28 0.62 21.77 12.98
CA THR A 28 1.01 22.48 11.75
C THR A 28 -0.06 22.46 10.65
N GLY A 29 -1.08 21.61 10.78
CA GLY A 29 -2.10 21.39 9.76
C GLY A 29 -1.59 20.70 8.49
N LYS A 30 -0.29 20.40 8.40
CA LYS A 30 0.32 19.80 7.23
C LYS A 30 -0.05 18.32 7.11
N PRO A 31 -0.21 17.78 5.89
CA PRO A 31 -0.46 16.35 5.70
C PRO A 31 0.70 15.51 6.23
N ILE A 32 0.39 14.49 7.02
CA ILE A 32 1.34 13.46 7.45
C ILE A 32 1.30 12.34 6.40
N PRO A 33 2.45 11.78 5.98
CA PRO A 33 2.51 10.71 4.98
C PRO A 33 2.11 9.35 5.58
N GLN A 34 0.98 9.29 6.27
CA GLN A 34 0.37 8.08 6.83
C GLN A 34 -1.16 8.24 6.86
N PRO A 35 -1.93 7.23 6.41
CA PRO A 35 -3.38 7.27 6.50
C PRO A 35 -3.84 7.18 7.96
N LYS A 36 -4.88 7.92 8.32
CA LYS A 36 -5.56 7.79 9.62
C LYS A 36 -6.39 6.52 9.63
N GLU A 37 -7.13 6.31 8.53
CA GLU A 37 -7.96 5.15 8.31
C GLU A 37 -7.84 4.74 6.84
N PHE A 38 -7.90 3.44 6.59
CA PHE A 38 -7.83 2.87 5.25
C PHE A 38 -8.76 1.66 5.23
N TYR A 39 -9.72 1.64 4.31
CA TYR A 39 -10.66 0.54 4.17
C TYR A 39 -10.68 0.02 2.75
N ILE A 40 -10.81 -1.30 2.62
CA ILE A 40 -11.13 -1.96 1.35
C ILE A 40 -12.39 -2.80 1.58
N ASP A 41 -13.41 -2.56 0.76
CA ASP A 41 -14.57 -3.44 0.68
C ASP A 41 -14.25 -4.61 -0.26
N VAL A 42 -14.11 -5.82 0.29
CA VAL A 42 -13.75 -7.00 -0.50
C VAL A 42 -14.94 -7.60 -1.25
N ASP A 43 -16.18 -7.28 -0.86
CA ASP A 43 -17.36 -7.73 -1.60
C ASP A 43 -17.54 -6.97 -2.91
N ILE A 44 -17.07 -5.72 -2.96
CA ILE A 44 -17.09 -4.87 -4.17
C ILE A 44 -15.79 -5.02 -4.98
N CYS A 45 -14.69 -5.42 -4.32
CA CYS A 45 -13.40 -5.63 -4.98
C CYS A 45 -13.51 -6.72 -6.06
N MET A 46 -12.98 -6.44 -7.25
CA MET A 46 -12.90 -7.41 -8.35
C MET A 46 -11.51 -8.03 -8.51
N ASN A 47 -10.63 -7.86 -7.51
CA ASN A 47 -9.27 -8.43 -7.45
C ASN A 47 -8.38 -8.16 -8.68
N CYS A 48 -8.59 -7.05 -9.38
CA CYS A 48 -7.86 -6.72 -10.62
C CYS A 48 -6.37 -6.40 -10.44
N GLY A 49 -5.93 -6.04 -9.22
CA GLY A 49 -4.52 -5.74 -8.93
C GLY A 49 -4.03 -4.33 -9.28
N PHE A 50 -4.86 -3.46 -9.86
CA PHE A 50 -4.44 -2.10 -10.24
C PHE A 50 -3.96 -1.26 -9.04
N CYS A 51 -4.59 -1.43 -7.88
CA CYS A 51 -4.13 -0.73 -6.68
C CYS A 51 -2.68 -1.05 -6.32
N ALA A 52 -2.23 -2.29 -6.52
CA ALA A 52 -0.86 -2.73 -6.27
C ALA A 52 0.12 -2.24 -7.34
N GLU A 53 -0.27 -2.29 -8.61
CA GLU A 53 0.59 -1.87 -9.73
C GLU A 53 0.83 -0.35 -9.75
N PHE A 54 -0.22 0.44 -9.50
CA PHE A 54 -0.13 1.90 -9.55
C PHE A 54 0.36 2.52 -8.25
N CYS A 55 0.67 1.74 -7.20
CA CYS A 55 1.19 2.28 -5.96
C CYS A 55 2.66 2.70 -6.11
N PRO A 56 3.00 4.00 -6.11
CA PRO A 56 4.38 4.44 -6.35
C PRO A 56 5.32 4.17 -5.18
N PHE A 57 4.75 3.93 -3.98
CA PHE A 57 5.48 3.63 -2.76
C PHE A 57 5.48 2.14 -2.42
N ASP A 58 4.84 1.34 -3.27
CA ASP A 58 4.76 -0.10 -3.10
C ASP A 58 4.21 -0.50 -1.71
N ALA A 59 3.12 0.17 -1.34
CA ALA A 59 2.50 0.09 -0.01
C ALA A 59 1.35 -0.91 0.08
N ILE A 60 0.74 -1.26 -1.07
CA ILE A 60 -0.35 -2.22 -1.18
C ILE A 60 0.06 -3.29 -2.18
N LYS A 61 -0.20 -4.56 -1.84
CA LYS A 61 0.17 -5.75 -2.61
C LYS A 61 -1.01 -6.71 -2.65
N MET A 62 -1.08 -7.52 -3.71
CA MET A 62 -2.04 -8.61 -3.79
C MET A 62 -1.56 -9.79 -2.94
N ASP A 63 -2.41 -10.21 -2.02
CA ASP A 63 -2.17 -11.34 -1.13
C ASP A 63 -2.47 -12.69 -1.82
N HIS A 64 -2.14 -13.79 -1.14
CA HIS A 64 -2.49 -15.17 -1.50
C HIS A 64 -3.56 -15.78 -0.60
N ASP A 65 -4.05 -15.04 0.40
CA ASP A 65 -5.20 -15.46 1.19
C ASP A 65 -6.49 -15.38 0.35
N TYR A 66 -7.09 -16.53 0.06
CA TYR A 66 -8.31 -16.66 -0.74
C TYR A 66 -9.50 -17.24 0.06
N GLU A 67 -9.26 -17.80 1.26
CA GLU A 67 -10.28 -18.46 2.08
C GLU A 67 -10.94 -17.46 3.04
N ILE A 68 -11.47 -16.37 2.50
CA ILE A 68 -12.00 -15.24 3.27
C ILE A 68 -13.52 -15.25 3.43
N ALA A 69 -14.18 -16.38 3.14
CA ALA A 69 -15.63 -16.49 3.19
C ALA A 69 -16.15 -16.29 4.62
N SER A 70 -17.10 -15.36 4.78
CA SER A 70 -17.77 -15.11 6.06
C SER A 70 -19.26 -14.80 5.88
N TYR A 71 -20.01 -14.87 6.98
CA TYR A 71 -21.44 -14.54 7.05
C TYR A 71 -21.72 -13.08 7.37
N ASP A 72 -20.75 -12.34 7.94
CA ASP A 72 -20.92 -10.94 8.35
C ASP A 72 -20.08 -10.01 7.47
N ARG A 73 -20.74 -9.34 6.52
CA ARG A 73 -20.09 -8.37 5.64
C ARG A 73 -19.45 -7.21 6.39
N GLN A 74 -20.15 -6.60 7.35
CA GLN A 74 -19.70 -5.33 7.95
C GLN A 74 -18.48 -5.53 8.82
N LYS A 75 -18.39 -6.66 9.53
CA LYS A 75 -17.25 -6.98 10.38
C LYS A 75 -16.12 -7.65 9.63
N GLU A 76 -16.44 -8.55 8.70
CA GLU A 76 -15.42 -9.43 8.11
C GLU A 76 -15.03 -9.05 6.69
N HIS A 77 -15.86 -8.35 5.92
CA HIS A 77 -15.57 -8.01 4.51
C HIS A 77 -15.25 -6.52 4.28
N ILE A 78 -15.28 -5.71 5.33
CA ILE A 78 -14.71 -4.36 5.31
C ILE A 78 -13.35 -4.42 5.97
N PHE A 79 -12.30 -4.52 5.16
CA PHE A 79 -10.94 -4.68 5.67
C PHE A 79 -10.41 -3.33 6.12
N SER A 80 -10.21 -3.16 7.43
CA SER A 80 -9.58 -1.97 8.01
C SER A 80 -8.06 -1.97 7.85
N LEU A 81 -7.44 -0.84 8.16
CA LEU A 81 -6.00 -0.64 8.08
C LEU A 81 -5.25 -1.69 8.92
N GLU A 82 -5.75 -2.00 10.12
CA GLU A 82 -5.16 -2.98 11.03
C GLU A 82 -5.13 -4.39 10.44
N ARG A 83 -6.20 -4.79 9.73
CA ARG A 83 -6.28 -6.10 9.05
C ARG A 83 -5.37 -6.17 7.83
N LEU A 84 -5.19 -5.06 7.13
CA LEU A 84 -4.40 -4.96 5.90
C LEU A 84 -2.89 -4.84 6.16
N ILE A 85 -2.47 -4.37 7.34
CA ILE A 85 -1.05 -4.25 7.67
C ILE A 85 -0.45 -5.64 7.86
N LYS A 86 0.54 -5.95 7.02
CA LYS A 86 1.41 -7.12 7.15
C LYS A 86 2.88 -6.69 7.15
N PRO A 87 3.77 -7.42 7.85
CA PRO A 87 5.21 -7.12 7.82
C PRO A 87 5.80 -7.44 6.44
N ALA A 88 6.91 -6.78 6.08
CA ALA A 88 7.59 -7.04 4.81
C ALA A 88 8.07 -8.50 4.66
N SER A 89 8.40 -9.15 5.78
CA SER A 89 8.75 -10.58 5.82
C SER A 89 7.64 -11.49 5.32
N TYR A 90 6.37 -11.11 5.52
CA TYR A 90 5.23 -11.86 5.01
C TYR A 90 5.23 -11.88 3.48
N TYR A 91 5.43 -10.72 2.84
CA TYR A 91 5.53 -10.63 1.38
C TYR A 91 6.71 -11.44 0.82
N ALA A 92 7.85 -11.42 1.51
CA ALA A 92 9.02 -12.22 1.15
C ALA A 92 8.74 -13.73 1.18
N GLN A 93 7.89 -14.20 2.10
CA GLN A 93 7.48 -15.60 2.19
C GLN A 93 6.54 -16.01 1.06
N ILE A 94 5.49 -15.23 0.78
CA ILE A 94 4.47 -15.59 -0.23
C ILE A 94 4.95 -15.40 -1.67
N ARG A 95 5.88 -14.45 -1.91
CA ARG A 95 6.38 -14.11 -3.26
C ARG A 95 7.89 -13.82 -3.26
N PRO A 96 8.75 -14.82 -2.99
CA PRO A 96 10.19 -14.63 -2.81
C PRO A 96 10.89 -14.04 -4.04
N THR A 97 10.56 -14.52 -5.25
CA THR A 97 11.17 -14.04 -6.49
C THR A 97 10.82 -12.58 -6.79
N ASN A 98 9.56 -12.19 -6.59
CA ASN A 98 9.14 -10.81 -6.81
C ASN A 98 9.75 -9.89 -5.76
N TYR A 99 9.76 -10.30 -4.49
CA TYR A 99 10.40 -9.55 -3.41
C TYR A 99 11.87 -9.28 -3.71
N ALA A 100 12.65 -10.31 -4.09
CA ALA A 100 14.06 -10.14 -4.42
C ALA A 100 14.29 -9.13 -5.57
N ARG A 101 13.48 -9.20 -6.64
CA ARG A 101 13.55 -8.26 -7.76
C ARG A 101 13.23 -6.82 -7.35
N GLU A 102 12.20 -6.65 -6.52
CA GLU A 102 11.76 -5.33 -6.07
C GLU A 102 12.75 -4.67 -5.10
N GLU A 103 13.34 -5.44 -4.19
CA GLU A 103 14.37 -4.92 -3.27
C GLU A 103 15.66 -4.58 -4.02
N ALA A 104 16.07 -5.38 -5.01
CA ALA A 104 17.20 -5.04 -5.87
C ALA A 104 16.96 -3.72 -6.63
N ALA A 105 15.77 -3.55 -7.22
CA ALA A 105 15.39 -2.31 -7.90
C ALA A 105 15.33 -1.10 -6.95
N ARG A 106 14.93 -1.30 -5.69
CA ARG A 106 14.97 -0.25 -4.67
C ARG A 106 16.39 0.13 -4.29
N ALA A 107 17.25 -0.85 -4.02
CA ALA A 107 18.66 -0.62 -3.70
C ALA A 107 19.38 0.14 -4.82
N GLU A 108 19.09 -0.20 -6.08
CA GLU A 108 19.62 0.51 -7.24
C GLU A 108 19.13 1.97 -7.29
N LYS A 109 17.82 2.21 -7.13
CA LYS A 109 17.25 3.57 -7.09
C LYS A 109 17.82 4.40 -5.94
N GLU A 110 18.03 3.79 -4.78
CA GLU A 110 18.64 4.45 -3.62
C GLU A 110 20.12 4.78 -3.87
N ALA A 111 20.88 3.87 -4.47
CA ALA A 111 22.26 4.11 -4.87
C ALA A 111 22.36 5.25 -5.91
N GLN A 112 21.47 5.26 -6.91
CA GLN A 112 21.39 6.34 -7.91
C GLN A 112 21.06 7.69 -7.27
N LYS A 113 20.07 7.75 -6.37
CA LYS A 113 19.74 8.97 -5.61
C LYS A 113 20.91 9.44 -4.74
N ALA A 114 21.61 8.52 -4.09
CA ALA A 114 22.78 8.84 -3.28
C ALA A 114 23.95 9.37 -4.15
N ALA A 115 24.17 8.79 -5.33
CA ALA A 115 25.16 9.28 -6.29
C ALA A 115 24.80 10.67 -6.82
N ALA A 116 23.54 10.91 -7.20
CA ALA A 116 23.06 12.20 -7.67
C ALA A 116 23.25 13.31 -6.60
N LYS A 117 23.00 12.98 -5.33
CA LYS A 117 23.23 13.91 -4.20
C LYS A 117 24.71 14.24 -3.97
N LYS A 118 25.63 13.34 -4.33
CA LYS A 118 27.08 13.61 -4.29
C LYS A 118 27.55 14.53 -5.42
N VAL A 119 26.89 14.45 -6.59
CA VAL A 119 27.24 15.26 -7.77
C VAL A 119 26.69 16.69 -7.66
N ASN A 120 25.57 16.89 -6.97
CA ASN A 120 24.99 18.21 -6.73
C ASN A 120 24.71 18.40 -5.23
N PRO A 121 25.76 18.64 -4.42
CA PRO A 121 25.58 19.00 -3.02
C PRO A 121 24.89 20.37 -3.00
N ALA A 122 23.65 20.40 -2.50
CA ALA A 122 22.87 21.62 -2.35
C ALA A 122 23.64 22.72 -1.60
#